data_AF-A0A0S8HW22-F1
#
_entry.id   AF-A0A0S8HW22-F1
#
_cell.length_a   1.000
_cell.length_b   1.000
_cell.length_c   1.000
_cell.angle_alpha   90.00
_cell.angle_beta   90.00
_cell.angle_gamma   90.00
#
_symmetry.space_group_name_H-M   'P 1'
#
loop_
_entity.id
_entity.type
_entity.pdbx_description
1 polymer ?
#
loop_
_entity_poly.entity_id
_entity_poly.type
_entity_poly.pdbx_seq_one_letter_code
_entity_poly.pdbx_strand_id
1 'polypeptide(L)'
;LMFPCRFALSTRSTSELAARRAIRSIEGTDIENVPEYLDSKSEKYAKMVEWIRRELGATSLRYQTLEDMIQAIGLPREKLCLHCWNGE
;
A
#
# COMPACT_ATOMS: atom_id res chain seq x y z
N LEU A 1 -1.63 -0.20 3.01
CA LEU A 1 -0.48 -0.97 3.54
C LEU A 1 -0.14 -2.07 2.54
N MET A 2 1.13 -2.21 2.20
CA MET A 2 1.62 -3.17 1.20
C MET A 2 2.25 -4.41 1.85
N PHE A 3 2.80 -4.26 3.06
CA PHE A 3 3.50 -5.31 3.78
C PHE A 3 2.87 -5.55 5.17
N PRO A 4 2.82 -6.81 5.63
CA PRO A 4 2.40 -7.14 6.98
C PRO A 4 3.21 -6.39 8.05
N CYS A 5 2.52 -5.89 9.08
CA CYS A 5 3.20 -5.22 10.18
C CYS A 5 3.89 -6.25 11.09
N ARG A 6 5.14 -5.96 11.48
CA ARG A 6 5.87 -6.80 12.47
C ARG A 6 5.31 -6.68 13.89
N PHE A 7 4.62 -5.58 14.20
CA PHE A 7 4.15 -5.26 15.54
C PHE A 7 2.62 -5.34 15.70
N ALA A 8 1.85 -5.15 14.63
CA ALA A 8 0.39 -5.17 14.69
C ALA A 8 -0.16 -6.57 14.36
N LEU A 9 -1.09 -7.04 15.19
CA LEU A 9 -1.68 -8.38 15.05
C LEU A 9 -2.79 -8.45 13.99
N SER A 10 -3.26 -7.30 13.48
CA SER A 10 -4.38 -7.19 12.55
C SER A 10 -3.99 -7.23 11.06
N THR A 11 -2.70 -7.30 10.76
CA THR A 11 -2.16 -7.30 9.39
C THR A 11 -1.09 -8.38 9.27
N ARG A 12 -1.47 -9.64 9.51
CA ARG A 12 -0.52 -10.76 9.67
C ARG A 12 -0.20 -11.46 8.35
N SER A 13 -1.13 -11.41 7.40
CA SER A 13 -0.95 -12.03 6.09
C SER A 13 -1.05 -11.00 4.97
N THR A 14 -0.41 -11.27 3.84
CA THR A 14 -0.51 -10.42 2.64
C THR A 14 -1.94 -10.42 2.10
N SER A 15 -2.66 -11.54 2.18
CA SER A 15 -4.04 -11.65 1.69
C SER A 15 -5.06 -10.79 2.43
N GLU A 16 -4.78 -10.40 3.68
CA GLU A 16 -5.60 -9.44 4.44
C GLU A 16 -5.48 -8.01 3.92
N LEU A 17 -4.38 -7.68 3.22
CA LEU A 17 -4.09 -6.31 2.80
C LEU A 17 -4.85 -5.96 1.51
N ALA A 18 -5.64 -4.88 1.53
CA ALA A 18 -6.41 -4.44 0.36
C ALA A 18 -5.55 -4.22 -0.89
N ALA A 19 -4.33 -3.68 -0.73
CA ALA A 19 -3.38 -3.51 -1.83
C ALA A 19 -2.96 -4.86 -2.46
N ARG A 20 -2.69 -5.87 -1.63
CA ARG A 20 -2.30 -7.20 -2.11
C ARG A 20 -3.47 -7.95 -2.75
N ARG A 21 -4.68 -7.82 -2.21
CA ARG A 21 -5.91 -8.32 -2.87
C ARG A 21 -6.09 -7.72 -4.25
N ALA A 22 -5.92 -6.40 -4.37
CA ALA A 22 -6.00 -5.69 -5.64
C ALA A 22 -4.95 -6.18 -6.65
N ILE A 23 -3.69 -6.29 -6.23
CA ILE A 23 -2.59 -6.79 -7.07
C ILE A 23 -2.89 -8.19 -7.56
N ARG A 24 -3.31 -9.11 -6.67
CA ARG A 24 -3.69 -10.47 -7.06
C ARG A 24 -4.82 -10.49 -8.08
N SER A 25 -5.81 -9.61 -7.96
CA SER A 25 -6.89 -9.50 -8.95
C SER A 25 -6.43 -8.93 -10.30
N ILE A 26 -5.43 -8.04 -10.31
CA ILE A 26 -4.89 -7.43 -11.53
C ILE A 26 -3.94 -8.39 -12.26
N GLU A 27 -3.06 -9.04 -11.52
CA GLU A 27 -2.00 -9.91 -12.07
C GLU A 27 -2.44 -11.37 -12.19
N GLY A 28 -3.57 -11.75 -11.57
CA GLY A 28 -4.12 -13.11 -11.56
C GLY A 28 -3.42 -14.07 -10.59
N THR A 29 -2.34 -13.65 -9.95
CA THR A 29 -1.58 -14.44 -8.97
C THR A 29 -0.97 -13.55 -7.89
N ASP A 30 -0.60 -14.15 -6.76
CA ASP A 30 0.20 -13.47 -5.74
C ASP A 30 1.64 -13.26 -6.27
N ILE A 31 2.09 -12.01 -6.31
CA ILE A 31 3.46 -11.63 -6.71
C ILE A 31 4.20 -10.99 -5.54
N GLU A 32 5.48 -11.29 -5.41
CA GLU A 32 6.35 -10.70 -4.38
C GLU A 32 6.89 -9.33 -4.79
N ASN A 33 7.23 -9.17 -6.06
CA ASN A 33 7.86 -7.97 -6.60
C ASN A 33 6.81 -6.89 -6.93
N VAL A 34 6.66 -5.90 -6.05
CA VAL A 34 5.60 -4.86 -6.15
C VAL A 34 6.08 -3.38 -6.15
N PRO A 35 7.31 -3.01 -6.59
CA PRO A 35 7.82 -1.64 -6.52
C PRO A 35 6.99 -0.69 -7.38
N GLU A 36 6.50 -1.13 -8.54
CA GLU A 36 5.59 -0.33 -9.36
C GLU A 36 4.29 0.00 -8.61
N TYR A 37 3.79 -0.90 -7.76
CA TYR A 37 2.61 -0.66 -6.93
C TYR A 37 2.91 0.20 -5.68
N LEU A 38 4.16 0.59 -5.45
CA LEU A 38 4.55 1.56 -4.41
C LEU A 38 4.72 2.97 -4.98
N ASP A 39 5.01 3.09 -6.27
CA ASP A 39 5.15 4.39 -6.94
C ASP A 39 3.79 4.97 -7.31
N SER A 40 3.40 6.04 -6.63
CA SER A 40 2.16 6.79 -6.89
C SER A 40 1.99 7.32 -8.32
N LYS A 41 3.08 7.39 -9.11
CA LYS A 41 3.06 7.86 -10.50
C LYS A 41 2.94 6.74 -11.52
N SER A 42 3.02 5.47 -11.10
CA SER A 42 2.95 4.34 -12.02
C SER A 42 1.52 4.04 -12.44
N GLU A 43 1.38 3.44 -13.63
CA GLU A 43 0.09 2.95 -14.10
C GLU A 43 -0.46 1.81 -13.23
N LYS A 44 0.43 0.93 -12.74
CA LYS A 44 0.06 -0.19 -11.86
C LYS A 44 -0.51 0.29 -10.54
N TYR A 45 0.09 1.32 -9.94
CA TYR A 45 -0.44 1.96 -8.74
C TYR A 45 -1.83 2.54 -8.99
N ALA A 46 -2.02 3.28 -10.09
CA ALA A 46 -3.31 3.85 -10.43
C ALA A 46 -4.40 2.77 -10.60
N LYS A 47 -4.08 1.65 -11.28
CA LYS A 47 -4.97 0.49 -11.42
C LYS A 47 -5.32 -0.14 -10.08
N MET A 48 -4.34 -0.29 -9.19
CA MET A 48 -4.55 -0.82 -7.84
C MET A 48 -5.50 0.07 -7.03
N VAL A 49 -5.28 1.39 -7.03
CA VAL A 49 -6.15 2.34 -6.31
C VAL A 49 -7.57 2.33 -6.88
N GLU A 50 -7.73 2.30 -8.20
CA GLU A 50 -9.05 2.23 -8.84
C GLU A 50 -9.78 0.92 -8.51
N TRP A 51 -9.08 -0.21 -8.46
CA TRP A 51 -9.66 -1.47 -8.02
C TRP A 51 -10.16 -1.37 -6.57
N ILE A 52 -9.35 -0.83 -5.66
CA ILE A 52 -9.73 -0.68 -4.24
C ILE A 52 -10.91 0.30 -4.10
N ARG A 53 -10.92 1.39 -4.87
CA ARG A 53 -12.05 2.33 -4.88
C ARG A 53 -13.36 1.64 -5.21
N ARG A 54 -13.37 0.79 -6.25
CA ARG A 54 -14.55 0.03 -6.66
C ARG A 54 -15.00 -0.95 -5.59
N GLU A 55 -14.06 -1.67 -5.00
CA GLU A 55 -14.35 -2.63 -3.92
C GLU A 55 -14.96 -1.95 -2.69
N LEU A 56 -14.48 -0.76 -2.33
CA LEU A 56 -15.04 0.01 -1.22
C LEU A 56 -16.38 0.69 -1.56
N GLY A 57 -16.82 0.68 -2.84
CA GLY A 57 -18.01 1.39 -3.29
C GLY A 57 -17.91 2.91 -3.20
N ALA A 58 -16.70 3.48 -3.11
CA ALA A 58 -16.48 4.91 -2.93
C ALA A 58 -16.55 5.67 -4.27
N THR A 59 -17.01 6.92 -4.29
CA THR A 59 -17.00 7.76 -5.51
C THR A 59 -15.58 8.11 -5.96
N SER A 60 -14.69 8.35 -5.02
CA SER A 60 -13.27 8.65 -5.25
C SER A 60 -12.41 8.06 -4.13
N LEU A 61 -11.17 7.71 -4.44
CA LEU A 61 -10.18 7.26 -3.47
C LEU A 61 -8.82 7.88 -3.79
N ARG A 62 -8.14 8.38 -2.76
CA ARG A 62 -6.76 8.86 -2.85
C ARG A 62 -6.04 8.50 -1.56
N TYR A 63 -4.81 8.00 -1.69
CA TYR A 63 -3.92 7.80 -0.56
C TYR A 63 -2.96 8.97 -0.38
N GLN A 64 -2.56 9.23 0.86
CA GLN A 64 -1.45 10.13 1.18
C GLN A 64 -0.14 9.49 0.70
N THR A 65 0.81 10.31 0.22
CA THR A 65 2.15 9.80 -0.12
C THR A 65 2.96 9.54 1.15
N LEU A 66 3.98 8.66 1.06
CA LEU A 66 4.87 8.37 2.19
C LEU A 66 5.60 9.64 2.64
N GLU A 67 6.07 10.44 1.70
CA GLU A 67 6.79 11.68 1.97
C GLU A 67 5.90 12.74 2.65
N ASP A 68 4.65 12.90 2.19
CA ASP A 68 3.69 13.82 2.84
C ASP A 68 3.41 13.37 4.28
N MET A 69 3.34 12.06 4.53
CA MET A 69 3.10 11.50 5.87
C MET A 69 4.30 11.75 6.80
N ILE A 70 5.52 11.51 6.33
CA ILE A 70 6.76 11.80 7.10
C ILE A 70 6.85 13.29 7.42
N GLN A 71 6.61 14.15 6.42
CA GLN A 71 6.63 15.60 6.60
C GLN A 71 5.58 16.06 7.63
N ALA A 72 4.38 15.50 7.59
CA ALA A 72 3.30 15.83 8.53
C ALA A 72 3.61 15.40 9.98
N ILE A 73 4.32 14.28 10.17
CA ILE A 73 4.76 13.83 11.50
C ILE A 73 5.86 14.74 12.06
N GLY A 74 6.75 15.26 11.21
CA GLY A 74 7.82 16.18 11.61
C GLY A 74 9.01 15.50 12.31
N LEU A 75 9.11 14.17 12.23
CA LEU A 75 10.27 13.41 12.70
C LEU A 75 11.16 12.98 11.53
N PRO A 76 12.48 12.81 11.75
CA PRO A 76 13.37 12.23 10.75
C PRO A 76 12.92 10.83 10.32
N ARG A 77 13.09 10.50 9.04
CA ARG A 77 12.66 9.24 8.42
C ARG A 77 13.20 8.02 9.17
N GLU A 78 14.45 8.06 9.58
CA GLU A 78 15.17 7.00 10.29
C GLU A 78 14.62 6.72 11.70
N LYS A 79 13.78 7.61 12.24
CA LYS A 79 13.08 7.43 13.52
C LYS A 79 11.66 6.89 13.35
N LEU A 80 11.22 6.62 12.11
CA LEU A 80 9.89 6.12 11.81
C LEU A 80 9.98 4.68 11.28
N CYS A 81 9.09 3.81 11.77
CA CYS A 81 8.94 2.47 11.19
C CYS A 81 8.07 2.57 9.93
N LEU A 82 8.67 2.35 8.75
CA LEU A 82 8.02 2.48 7.46
C LEU A 82 7.70 1.13 6.79
N HIS A 83 8.07 0.03 7.44
CA HIS A 83 7.96 -1.33 6.91
C HIS A 83 6.62 -1.66 6.25
N CYS A 84 5.50 -1.29 6.88
CA CYS A 84 4.18 -1.61 6.36
C CYS A 84 3.84 -0.89 5.03
N TRP A 85 4.56 0.19 4.73
CA TRP A 85 4.43 0.97 3.52
C TRP A 85 5.36 0.46 2.42
N ASN A 86 6.67 0.39 2.68
CA ASN A 86 7.68 0.14 1.65
C ASN A 86 8.51 -1.13 1.85
N GLY A 87 8.29 -1.88 2.93
CA GLY A 87 9.00 -3.13 3.23
C GLY A 87 10.30 -2.94 4.00
N GLU A 88 10.70 -1.70 4.32
CA GLU A 88 11.91 -1.37 5.08
C GLU A 88 11.69 -1.44 6.61
#